data_AF-A0AAN5CCR2-F1
#
_entry.id   AF-A0AAN5CCR2-F1
#
_cell.length_a   1.000
_cell.length_b   1.000
_cell.length_c   1.000
_cell.angle_alpha   90.00
_cell.angle_beta   90.00
_cell.angle_gamma   90.00
#
_symmetry.space_group_name_H-M   'P 1'
#
loop_
_entity.id
_entity.type
_entity.pdbx_description
1 polymer ?
#
loop_
_entity_poly.entity_id
_entity_poly.type
_entity_poly.pdbx_seq_one_letter_code
_entity_poly.pdbx_strand_id
1 'polypeptide(L)' 'LLLSGGLDSSLINAIAAREMKKLGLAVHSFAVGVDANSPDIVAARKVAEFIGTQHHEVYFTLEDGLAVVDKLVWHL' A
#
# COMPACT_ATOMS: atom_id res chain seq x y z
N LEU A 1 -6.47 1.80 -2.27
CA LEU A 1 -5.97 2.74 -1.23
C LEU A 1 -4.49 2.47 -1.02
N LEU A 2 -3.67 3.52 -0.82
CA LEU A 2 -2.25 3.35 -0.53
C LEU A 2 -2.08 3.03 0.96
N LEU A 3 -1.35 1.96 1.26
CA LEU A 3 -1.14 1.46 2.61
C LEU A 3 0.34 1.14 2.82
N SER A 4 1.02 1.97 3.61
CA SER A 4 2.44 1.79 3.95
C SER A 4 2.68 1.07 5.26
N GLY A 5 1.62 0.87 6.07
CA GLY A 5 1.74 0.40 7.44
C GLY A 5 2.09 1.49 8.46
N GLY A 6 2.36 2.72 8.01
CA GLY A 6 2.45 3.90 8.88
C GLY A 6 1.10 4.31 9.47
N LEU A 7 1.12 5.09 10.55
CA LEU A 7 -0.09 5.47 11.30
C LEU A 7 -1.16 6.17 10.43
N ASP A 8 -0.75 7.17 9.65
CA ASP A 8 -1.68 8.01 8.87
C ASP A 8 -2.40 7.20 7.80
N SER A 9 -1.63 6.46 7.00
CA SER A 9 -2.18 5.62 5.93
C SER A 9 -3.07 4.51 6.52
N SER A 10 -2.67 3.92 7.65
CA SER A 10 -3.47 2.90 8.34
C SER A 10 -4.79 3.44 8.84
N LEU A 11 -4.82 4.65 9.43
CA LEU A 11 -6.05 5.27 9.93
C LEU A 11 -7.03 5.56 8.80
N ILE A 12 -6.55 6.16 7.71
CA ILE A 12 -7.37 6.46 6.53
C ILE A 12 -7.94 5.17 5.93
N ASN A 13 -7.10 4.13 5.77
CA ASN A 13 -7.53 2.85 5.23
C ASN A 13 -8.55 2.15 6.14
N ALA A 14 -8.38 2.22 7.46
CA ALA A 14 -9.33 1.65 8.42
C ALA A 14 -10.71 2.33 8.35
N ILE A 15 -10.73 3.66 8.25
CA ILE A 15 -11.99 4.41 8.09
C ILE A 15 -12.65 4.03 6.76
N ALA A 16 -11.90 4.05 5.65
CA ALA A 16 -12.43 3.72 4.34
C ALA A 16 -12.95 2.28 4.27
N ALA A 17 -12.22 1.29 4.82
CA ALA A 17 -12.64 -0.10 4.90
C ALA A 17 -13.96 -0.25 5.69
N ARG A 18 -14.08 0.45 6.82
CA ARG A 18 -15.31 0.45 7.63
C ARG A 18 -16.50 1.01 6.86
N GLU A 19 -16.35 2.14 6.18
CA GLU A 19 -17.46 2.76 5.44
C GLU A 19 -17.86 1.92 4.21
N MET A 20 -16.89 1.37 3.48
CA MET A 20 -17.16 0.52 2.32
C MET A 20 -17.81 -0.81 2.71
N LYS A 21 -17.46 -1.37 3.88
CA LYS A 21 -18.11 -2.56 4.43
C LYS A 21 -19.61 -2.34 4.68
N LYS A 22 -20.03 -1.12 5.08
CA LYS A 22 -21.47 -0.77 5.22
C LYS A 22 -22.20 -0.81 3.88
N LEU A 23 -21.49 -0.58 2.77
CA LEU A 23 -22.01 -0.65 1.41
C LEU A 23 -21.89 -2.04 0.78
N GLY A 24 -21.33 -3.03 1.49
CA GLY A 24 -21.07 -4.37 0.97
C GLY A 24 -19.95 -4.43 -0.08
N LEU A 25 -19.10 -3.41 -0.16
CA LEU A 25 -18.02 -3.30 -1.13
C LEU A 25 -16.68 -3.76 -0.53
N ALA A 26 -15.91 -4.52 -1.33
CA ALA A 26 -14.55 -4.88 -0.99
C ALA A 26 -13.59 -3.72 -1.27
N VAL A 27 -12.65 -3.47 -0.37
CA VAL A 27 -11.64 -2.43 -0.52
C VAL A 27 -10.31 -3.03 -0.91
N HIS A 28 -9.69 -2.49 -1.95
CA HIS A 28 -8.35 -2.85 -2.38
C HIS A 28 -7.32 -1.92 -1.74
N SER A 29 -6.28 -2.50 -1.14
CA SER A 29 -5.13 -1.76 -0.60
C SER A 29 -3.86 -2.15 -1.32
N PHE A 30 -2.94 -1.20 -1.49
CA PHE A 30 -1.69 -1.37 -2.25
C PHE A 30 -0.51 -0.90 -1.40
N ALA A 31 0.53 -1.72 -1.33
CA ALA A 31 1.82 -1.40 -0.72
C ALA A 31 2.94 -1.59 -1.76
N VAL A 32 3.98 -0.76 -1.68
CA VAL A 32 5.14 -0.81 -2.58
C VAL A 32 6.40 -0.97 -1.74
N GLY A 33 7.28 -1.88 -2.12
CA GLY A 33 8.53 -2.13 -1.40
C GLY A 33 9.58 -2.79 -2.27
N VAL A 34 10.82 -2.87 -1.78
CA VAL A 34 11.92 -3.52 -2.51
C VAL A 34 11.85 -5.05 -2.43
N ASP A 35 11.23 -5.58 -1.38
CA ASP A 35 11.01 -7.01 -1.20
C ASP A 35 9.87 -7.28 -0.20
N ALA A 36 9.48 -8.55 -0.08
CA ALA A 36 8.38 -9.03 0.77
C ALA A 36 8.63 -8.91 2.29
N ASN A 37 9.88 -8.69 2.69
CA ASN A 37 10.33 -8.60 4.08
C ASN A 37 10.64 -7.17 4.50
N SER A 38 10.55 -6.21 3.59
CA SER A 38 10.73 -4.80 3.90
C SER A 38 9.78 -4.36 5.03
N PRO A 39 10.23 -3.51 5.97
CA PRO A 39 9.44 -3.15 7.15
C PRO A 39 8.04 -2.61 6.80
N ASP A 40 7.97 -1.78 5.76
CA ASP A 40 6.71 -1.19 5.29
C ASP A 40 5.74 -2.24 4.74
N ILE A 41 6.23 -3.21 3.95
CA ILE A 41 5.40 -4.31 3.43
C ILE A 41 4.87 -5.17 4.59
N VAL A 42 5.74 -5.54 5.54
CA VAL A 42 5.32 -6.34 6.69
C VAL A 42 4.28 -5.60 7.54
N ALA A 43 4.45 -4.30 7.75
CA ALA A 43 3.50 -3.47 8.48
C ALA A 43 2.17 -3.31 7.71
N ALA A 44 2.23 -3.02 6.41
CA ALA A 44 1.06 -2.90 5.54
C ALA A 44 0.24 -4.18 5.50
N ARG A 45 0.90 -5.35 5.38
CA ARG A 45 0.26 -6.66 5.39
C ARG A 45 -0.51 -6.91 6.69
N LYS A 46 0.10 -6.60 7.84
CA LYS A 46 -0.56 -6.73 9.16
C LYS A 46 -1.80 -5.85 9.26
N VAL A 47 -1.69 -4.60 8.79
CA VAL A 47 -2.84 -3.67 8.81
C VAL A 47 -3.93 -4.16 7.86
N ALA A 48 -3.57 -4.60 6.66
CA ALA A 48 -4.50 -5.09 5.66
C ALA A 48 -5.28 -6.32 6.13
N GLU A 49 -4.60 -7.25 6.81
CA GLU A 49 -5.21 -8.42 7.46
C GLU A 49 -6.18 -7.99 8.56
N PHE A 50 -5.78 -7.03 9.40
CA PHE A 50 -6.62 -6.52 10.48
C PHE A 50 -7.90 -5.83 9.97
N ILE A 51 -7.80 -5.02 8.91
CA ILE A 51 -8.96 -4.27 8.37
C ILE A 51 -9.75 -5.04 7.30
N GLY A 52 -9.24 -6.19 6.84
CA GLY A 52 -9.92 -7.07 5.87
C GLY A 52 -9.95 -6.54 4.44
N THR A 53 -8.91 -5.83 4.00
CA THR A 53 -8.79 -5.38 2.60
C THR A 53 -8.26 -6.47 1.67
N GLN A 54 -8.64 -6.44 0.40
CA GLN A 54 -7.93 -7.18 -0.65
C GLN A 54 -6.57 -6.51 -0.90
N HIS A 55 -5.52 -7.05 -0.31
CA HIS A 55 -4.19 -6.43 -0.31
C HIS A 55 -3.36 -6.84 -1.52
N HIS A 56 -2.67 -5.87 -2.10
CA HIS A 56 -1.77 -6.04 -3.23
C HIS A 56 -0.40 -5.49 -2.83
N GLU A 57 0.62 -6.33 -2.97
CA GLU A 57 2.00 -5.94 -2.72
C GLU A 57 2.71 -5.83 -4.07
N VAL A 58 3.34 -4.68 -4.32
CA VAL A 58 4.10 -4.40 -5.53
C VAL A 58 5.56 -4.30 -5.16
N TYR A 59 6.39 -5.09 -5.83
CA TYR A 59 7.83 -5.07 -5.62
C TYR A 59 8.53 -4.44 -6.82
N PHE A 60 9.57 -3.67 -6.55
CA PHE A 60 10.42 -3.06 -7.57
C PHE A 60 11.89 -3.27 -7.21
N THR A 61 12.75 -3.41 -8.22
CA THR A 61 14.20 -3.49 -7.98
C THR A 61 14.84 -2.10 -7.99
N LEU A 62 16.09 -2.02 -7.53
CA LEU A 62 16.85 -0.79 -7.62
C LEU A 62 17.03 -0.34 -9.08
N GLU A 63 17.24 -1.28 -9.99
CA GLU A 63 17.39 -1.04 -11.42
C GLU A 63 16.10 -0.47 -12.03
N ASP A 64 14.93 -0.99 -11.64
CA ASP A 64 13.63 -0.44 -12.06
C ASP A 64 13.51 1.03 -11.64
N GLY A 65 13.89 1.34 -10.40
CA GLY A 65 13.88 2.70 -9.87
C GLY A 65 14.83 3.64 -10.63
N LEU A 66 16.06 3.20 -10.87
CA LEU A 66 17.08 3.98 -11.59
C LEU A 66 16.68 4.27 -13.04
N ALA A 67 16.08 3.28 -13.72
CA ALA A 67 15.64 3.43 -15.11
C ALA A 67 14.53 4.48 -15.32
N VAL A 68 13.84 4.88 -14.24
CA VAL A 68 12.71 5.82 -14.33
C VAL A 68 12.97 7.17 -13.65
N VAL A 69 14.13 7.39 -13.01
CA VAL A 69 14.43 8.64 -12.28
C VAL A 69 14.25 9.88 -13.17
N ASP A 70 14.80 9.87 -14.38
CA ASP A 70 14.70 11.00 -15.31
C ASP A 70 13.24 11.32 -15.66
N LYS A 71 12.42 10.27 -15.83
CA LYS A 71 10.99 10.42 -16.10
C LYS A 71 10.26 10.95 -14.86
N LEU A 72 10.60 10.47 -13.66
CA LEU A 72 9.96 10.91 -12.41
C LEU A 72 10.21 12.40 -12.16
N VAL A 73 11.46 12.86 -12.29
CA VAL A 73 11.81 14.27 -12.11
C VAL A 73 11.04 15.18 -13.08
N TRP A 74 10.78 14.72 -14.31
CA TRP A 74 9.99 15.50 -15.27
C TRP A 74 8.50 15.64 -14.90
N HIS A 75 7.93 14.67 -14.17
CA HIS A 75 6.50 14.65 -13.81
C HIS A 75 6.18 15.29 -12.44
N LEU A 76 7.20 15.68 -11.68
CA LEU A 76 7.08 16.38 -10.39
C LEU A 76 6.96 17.89 -10.59
#